data_AF-A0A2A5G417-F1
#
_entry.id   AF-A0A2A5G417-F1
#
_cell.length_a   1.000
_cell.length_b   1.000
_cell.length_c   1.000
_cell.angle_alpha   90.00
_cell.angle_beta   90.00
_cell.angle_gamma   90.00
#
_symmetry.space_group_name_H-M   'P 1'
#
loop_
_entity.id
_entity.type
_entity.pdbx_description
1 polymer ?
#
loop_
_entity_poly.entity_id
_entity_poly.type
_entity_poly.pdbx_seq_one_letter_code
_entity_poly.pdbx_strand_id
1 'polypeptide(L)'
;MAANGKISHFPTPDWKCYSAMGVKGASSNLSLGHHSSDAVTGQMEDKGDNNKLVGHRRNILRYPLYAVGHGSTRFIMALNVNESKIKEYRQYEYEPEYMTWPPADFVPGDLIFERWSFTLYSEDLGSVKIQMKVNGRHVIVNICAKEDNRVVWEPQIMDSVNKKGATYYVKVENISAVDNEAHSYEYNVIGIEMDELR
;
A
#
# COMPACT_ATOMS: atom_id res chain seq x y z
N MET A 1 -9.26 17.45 -14.13
CA MET A 1 -8.20 17.74 -13.14
C MET A 1 -7.06 18.55 -13.75
N ALA A 2 -6.31 18.01 -14.73
CA ALA A 2 -5.13 18.71 -15.29
C ALA A 2 -5.42 20.11 -15.83
N ALA A 3 -6.51 20.30 -16.59
CA ALA A 3 -6.92 21.62 -17.10
C ALA A 3 -7.20 22.67 -16.01
N ASN A 4 -7.40 22.24 -14.75
CA ASN A 4 -7.65 23.10 -13.60
C ASN A 4 -6.45 23.20 -12.65
N GLY A 5 -5.34 22.51 -12.93
CA GLY A 5 -4.14 22.53 -12.09
C GLY A 5 -4.31 21.91 -10.70
N LYS A 6 -5.39 21.15 -10.45
CA LYS A 6 -5.72 20.55 -9.15
C LYS A 6 -6.40 19.18 -9.28
N ILE A 7 -6.32 18.38 -8.23
CA ILE A 7 -7.02 17.09 -8.10
C ILE A 7 -8.18 17.19 -7.09
N SER A 8 -9.22 16.38 -7.28
CA SER A 8 -10.33 16.19 -6.35
C SER A 8 -11.03 14.89 -6.70
N HIS A 9 -11.47 14.13 -5.68
CA HIS A 9 -12.37 12.99 -5.87
C HIS A 9 -13.80 13.41 -6.22
N PHE A 10 -14.12 14.70 -6.07
CA PHE A 10 -15.45 15.27 -6.36
C PHE A 10 -15.32 16.49 -7.29
N PRO A 11 -14.90 16.32 -8.56
CA PRO A 11 -14.91 17.42 -9.53
C PRO A 11 -16.34 17.95 -9.74
N THR A 12 -16.49 19.27 -9.82
CA THR A 12 -17.78 19.95 -10.00
C THR A 12 -17.96 20.44 -11.45
N PRO A 13 -19.20 20.67 -11.93
CA PRO A 13 -19.48 21.04 -13.32
C PRO A 13 -18.80 22.31 -13.84
N ASP A 14 -18.37 23.22 -12.96
CA ASP A 14 -17.64 24.46 -13.29
C ASP A 14 -16.17 24.22 -13.69
N TRP A 15 -15.65 23.01 -13.52
CA TRP A 15 -14.27 22.67 -13.90
C TRP A 15 -14.08 22.64 -15.42
N LYS A 16 -12.92 23.12 -15.89
CA LYS A 16 -12.51 22.95 -17.29
C LYS A 16 -12.42 21.47 -17.66
N CYS A 17 -12.92 21.13 -18.85
CA CYS A 17 -13.00 19.76 -19.39
C CYS A 17 -13.79 18.80 -18.48
N TYR A 18 -14.78 19.31 -17.75
CA TYR A 18 -15.70 18.48 -16.98
C TYR A 18 -16.45 17.50 -17.88
N SER A 19 -16.62 16.27 -17.40
CA SER A 19 -17.53 15.30 -17.98
C SER A 19 -17.99 14.32 -16.91
N ALA A 20 -19.18 13.74 -17.08
CA ALA A 20 -19.68 12.71 -16.15
C ALA A 20 -18.74 11.48 -16.07
N MET A 21 -18.09 11.12 -17.19
CA MET A 21 -17.08 10.07 -17.20
C MET A 21 -15.82 10.46 -16.40
N GLY A 22 -15.40 11.73 -16.49
CA GLY A 22 -14.26 12.25 -15.73
C GLY A 22 -14.50 12.22 -14.22
N VAL A 23 -15.74 12.46 -13.77
CA VAL A 23 -16.13 12.32 -12.35
C VAL A 23 -16.02 10.86 -11.89
N LYS A 24 -16.52 9.90 -12.68
CA LYS A 24 -16.36 8.47 -12.37
C LYS A 24 -14.89 8.07 -12.28
N GLY A 25 -14.06 8.60 -13.19
CA GLY A 25 -12.61 8.39 -13.17
C GLY A 25 -11.91 9.04 -11.98
N ALA A 26 -12.50 10.04 -11.31
CA ALA A 26 -11.93 10.69 -10.14
C ALA A 26 -12.09 9.85 -8.85
N SER A 27 -12.95 8.83 -8.85
CA SER A 27 -13.01 7.77 -7.83
C SER A 27 -11.91 6.73 -8.05
N SER A 28 -10.67 7.19 -8.12
CA SER A 28 -9.46 6.41 -8.38
C SER A 28 -8.35 6.87 -7.44
N ASN A 29 -7.21 6.18 -7.43
CA ASN A 29 -6.01 6.76 -6.83
C ASN A 29 -5.57 7.96 -7.69
N LEU A 30 -5.42 9.13 -7.09
CA LEU A 30 -5.07 10.36 -7.78
C LEU A 30 -3.69 10.84 -7.36
N SER A 31 -2.84 11.13 -8.34
CA SER A 31 -1.54 11.77 -8.12
C SER A 31 -1.51 13.15 -8.75
N LEU A 32 -0.95 14.13 -8.04
CA LEU A 32 -0.64 15.47 -8.53
C LEU A 32 0.86 15.69 -8.41
N GLY A 33 1.47 16.27 -9.45
CA GLY A 33 2.92 16.47 -9.53
C GLY A 33 3.69 15.27 -10.09
N HIS A 34 3.07 14.09 -10.09
CA HIS A 34 3.63 12.85 -10.63
C HIS A 34 2.77 12.32 -11.78
N HIS A 35 3.39 11.57 -12.68
CA HIS A 35 2.70 10.94 -13.81
C HIS A 35 3.26 9.56 -14.15
N SER A 36 2.55 8.80 -14.99
CA SER A 36 2.98 7.48 -15.47
C SER A 36 3.45 6.55 -14.33
N SER A 37 4.60 5.88 -14.47
CA SER A 37 5.17 4.97 -13.47
C SER A 37 5.63 5.68 -12.20
N ASP A 38 6.12 6.92 -12.30
CA ASP A 38 6.53 7.72 -11.13
C ASP A 38 5.35 7.97 -10.18
N ALA A 39 4.15 8.20 -10.74
CA ALA A 39 2.93 8.29 -9.94
C ALA A 39 2.57 6.97 -9.24
N VAL A 40 2.82 5.83 -9.88
CA VAL A 40 2.60 4.51 -9.24
C VAL A 40 3.57 4.32 -8.09
N THR A 41 4.86 4.63 -8.27
CA THR A 41 5.85 4.59 -7.19
C THR A 41 5.47 5.52 -6.04
N GLY A 42 5.03 6.75 -6.33
CA GLY A 42 4.56 7.68 -5.30
C GLY A 42 3.31 7.21 -4.57
N GLN A 43 2.37 6.56 -5.26
CA GLN A 43 1.19 5.93 -4.65
C GLN A 43 1.54 4.69 -3.83
N MET A 44 2.55 3.94 -4.24
CA MET A 44 3.10 2.83 -3.47
C MET A 44 3.85 3.32 -2.24
N GLU A 45 4.60 4.41 -2.33
CA GLU A 45 5.26 5.00 -1.17
C GLU A 45 4.23 5.62 -0.20
N ASP A 46 3.23 6.28 -0.75
CA ASP A 46 2.08 6.89 -0.07
C ASP A 46 2.48 7.85 1.08
N LYS A 47 3.43 8.74 0.78
CA LYS A 47 3.97 9.75 1.72
C LYS A 47 2.91 10.76 2.16
N GLY A 48 3.18 11.40 3.29
CA GLY A 48 2.41 12.54 3.81
C GLY A 48 1.40 12.14 4.88
N ASP A 49 1.02 13.11 5.71
CA ASP A 49 0.16 12.88 6.89
C ASP A 49 -1.27 12.46 6.54
N ASN A 50 -1.79 12.94 5.41
CA ASN A 50 -3.12 12.56 4.93
C ASN A 50 -3.16 11.13 4.36
N ASN A 51 -2.00 10.47 4.25
CA ASN A 51 -1.84 9.15 3.65
C ASN A 51 -1.31 8.11 4.65
N LYS A 52 -1.41 8.35 5.97
CA LYS A 52 -0.91 7.41 7.01
C LYS A 52 -1.52 6.01 6.90
N LEU A 53 -2.73 5.91 6.35
CA LEU A 53 -3.38 4.64 6.09
C LEU A 53 -2.89 3.93 4.83
N VAL A 54 -1.96 4.49 4.05
CA VAL A 54 -1.45 3.91 2.79
C VAL A 54 -2.58 3.45 1.84
N GLY A 55 -3.62 4.28 1.71
CA GLY A 55 -4.83 3.95 0.96
C GLY A 55 -4.57 3.68 -0.52
N HIS A 56 -3.67 4.45 -1.15
CA HIS A 56 -3.33 4.25 -2.55
C HIS A 56 -2.59 2.92 -2.75
N ARG A 57 -1.59 2.64 -1.91
CA ARG A 57 -0.86 1.37 -1.90
C ARG A 57 -1.79 0.17 -1.72
N ARG A 58 -2.71 0.23 -0.75
CA ARG A 58 -3.69 -0.84 -0.52
C ARG A 58 -4.50 -1.11 -1.78
N ASN A 59 -4.97 -0.07 -2.46
CA ASN A 59 -5.75 -0.26 -3.68
C ASN A 59 -4.90 -0.92 -4.79
N ILE A 60 -3.62 -0.55 -4.92
CA ILE A 60 -2.70 -1.14 -5.92
C ILE A 60 -2.43 -2.62 -5.63
N LEU A 61 -2.15 -2.97 -4.38
CA LEU A 61 -1.77 -4.34 -4.00
C LEU A 61 -2.97 -5.27 -3.76
N ARG A 62 -4.20 -4.72 -3.75
CA ARG A 62 -5.40 -5.44 -3.33
C ARG A 62 -5.58 -6.75 -4.06
N TYR A 63 -5.83 -7.82 -3.31
CA TYR A 63 -6.28 -9.08 -3.87
C TYR A 63 -7.83 -9.25 -3.84
N PRO A 64 -8.43 -9.87 -4.88
CA PRO A 64 -7.87 -10.00 -6.23
C PRO A 64 -7.85 -8.63 -6.94
N LEU A 65 -6.83 -8.40 -7.77
CA LEU A 65 -6.73 -7.21 -8.63
C LEU A 65 -7.14 -7.58 -10.05
N TYR A 66 -8.36 -7.23 -10.47
CA TYR A 66 -8.88 -7.71 -11.75
C TYR A 66 -8.87 -6.66 -12.87
N ALA A 67 -9.52 -5.52 -12.64
CA ALA A 67 -9.68 -4.49 -13.67
C ALA A 67 -9.04 -3.18 -13.20
N VAL A 68 -7.92 -2.86 -13.82
CA VAL A 68 -7.16 -1.64 -13.57
C VAL A 68 -7.25 -0.74 -14.79
N GLY A 69 -7.62 0.53 -14.58
CA GLY A 69 -7.61 1.57 -15.59
C GLY A 69 -6.59 2.64 -15.22
N HIS A 70 -5.78 3.08 -16.17
CA HIS A 70 -4.84 4.18 -15.95
C HIS A 70 -5.10 5.32 -16.92
N GLY A 71 -5.00 6.55 -16.44
CA GLY A 71 -5.07 7.76 -17.26
C GLY A 71 -4.06 8.77 -16.75
N SER A 72 -3.20 9.26 -17.64
CA SER A 72 -2.12 10.17 -17.23
C SER A 72 -1.99 11.35 -18.17
N THR A 73 -1.61 12.48 -17.58
CA THR A 73 -1.18 13.71 -18.25
C THR A 73 0.25 13.98 -17.82
N ARG A 74 0.86 15.09 -18.25
CA ARG A 74 2.25 15.41 -17.88
C ARG A 74 2.51 15.66 -16.37
N PHE A 75 1.48 15.81 -15.53
CA PHE A 75 1.63 16.06 -14.07
C PHE A 75 0.48 15.54 -13.20
N ILE A 76 -0.46 14.80 -13.77
CA ILE A 76 -1.57 14.16 -13.02
C ILE A 76 -1.75 12.75 -13.54
N MET A 77 -1.98 11.82 -12.64
CA MET A 77 -2.34 10.45 -12.94
C MET A 77 -3.57 10.03 -12.13
N ALA A 78 -4.44 9.24 -12.76
CA ALA A 78 -5.56 8.55 -12.16
C ALA A 78 -5.38 7.04 -12.39
N LEU A 79 -5.37 6.25 -11.31
CA LEU A 79 -5.30 4.79 -11.34
C LEU A 79 -6.56 4.22 -10.70
N ASN A 80 -7.48 3.79 -11.55
CA ASN A 80 -8.73 3.21 -11.10
C ASN A 80 -8.53 1.71 -10.85
N VAL A 81 -8.93 1.26 -9.67
CA VAL A 81 -9.01 -0.15 -9.31
C VAL A 81 -10.49 -0.46 -9.15
N ASN A 82 -11.07 -1.18 -10.12
CA ASN A 82 -12.51 -1.39 -10.15
C ASN A 82 -12.93 -2.56 -9.25
N GLU A 83 -13.57 -2.22 -8.13
CA GLU A 83 -14.02 -3.18 -7.13
C GLU A 83 -15.29 -3.94 -7.53
N SER A 84 -16.09 -3.42 -8.47
CA SER A 84 -17.43 -3.95 -8.77
C SER A 84 -17.41 -5.34 -9.40
N LYS A 85 -16.26 -5.76 -9.95
CA LYS A 85 -16.08 -7.08 -10.57
C LYS A 85 -15.44 -8.12 -9.65
N ILE A 86 -14.95 -7.73 -8.47
CA ILE A 86 -14.20 -8.63 -7.57
C ILE A 86 -15.02 -9.87 -7.19
N LYS A 87 -16.33 -9.73 -6.95
CA LYS A 87 -17.21 -10.87 -6.57
C LYS A 87 -17.34 -11.93 -7.67
N GLU A 88 -17.24 -11.52 -8.93
CA GLU A 88 -17.35 -12.42 -10.10
C GLU A 88 -16.10 -13.30 -10.28
N TYR A 89 -14.94 -12.82 -9.82
CA TYR A 89 -13.65 -13.51 -9.99
C TYR A 89 -13.12 -14.21 -8.73
N ARG A 90 -13.66 -13.90 -7.55
CA ARG A 90 -13.35 -14.62 -6.29
C ARG A 90 -13.57 -16.14 -6.35
N GLN A 91 -14.40 -16.62 -7.28
CA GLN A 91 -14.71 -18.04 -7.40
C GLN A 91 -13.58 -18.91 -7.98
N TYR A 92 -12.48 -18.31 -8.48
CA TYR A 92 -11.41 -19.02 -9.20
C TYR A 92 -10.04 -19.00 -8.52
N GLU A 93 -9.89 -18.31 -7.39
CA GLU A 93 -8.58 -18.00 -6.83
C GLU A 93 -8.59 -18.05 -5.29
N TYR A 94 -7.53 -18.63 -4.71
CA TYR A 94 -7.33 -18.69 -3.26
C TYR A 94 -7.02 -17.29 -2.73
N GLU A 95 -7.89 -16.71 -1.90
CA GLU A 95 -7.60 -15.44 -1.23
C GLU A 95 -6.43 -15.63 -0.25
N PRO A 96 -5.34 -14.86 -0.38
CA PRO A 96 -4.28 -14.92 0.62
C PRO A 96 -4.89 -14.52 1.96
N GLU A 97 -4.45 -15.18 3.02
CA GLU A 97 -4.90 -14.86 4.38
C GLU A 97 -4.61 -13.40 4.73
N TYR A 98 -3.41 -12.93 4.37
CA TYR A 98 -2.96 -11.57 4.59
C TYR A 98 -2.10 -11.03 3.43
N MET A 99 -1.92 -9.72 3.41
CA MET A 99 -1.06 -9.00 2.48
C MET A 99 -0.14 -8.06 3.24
N THR A 100 1.13 -8.05 2.88
CA THR A 100 2.15 -7.17 3.46
C THR A 100 2.77 -6.24 2.42
N TRP A 101 3.22 -5.08 2.89
CA TRP A 101 4.23 -4.31 2.19
C TRP A 101 5.32 -3.86 3.17
N PRO A 102 6.60 -4.12 2.85
CA PRO A 102 7.09 -4.97 1.76
C PRO A 102 6.57 -6.42 1.83
N PRO A 103 6.47 -7.13 0.69
CA PRO A 103 6.08 -8.54 0.68
C PRO A 103 7.18 -9.39 1.30
N ALA A 104 6.83 -10.63 1.69
CA ALA A 104 7.82 -11.60 2.11
C ALA A 104 8.85 -11.88 0.99
N ASP A 105 10.01 -12.37 1.41
CA ASP A 105 11.15 -12.72 0.57
C ASP A 105 11.81 -11.50 -0.08
N PHE A 106 11.94 -11.45 -1.40
CA PHE A 106 12.82 -10.50 -2.07
C PHE A 106 12.06 -9.26 -2.57
N VAL A 107 12.58 -8.08 -2.26
CA VAL A 107 12.05 -6.81 -2.75
C VAL A 107 13.22 -5.91 -3.16
N PRO A 108 13.11 -5.14 -4.26
CA PRO A 108 14.11 -4.12 -4.58
C PRO A 108 14.31 -3.18 -3.39
N GLY A 109 15.54 -3.03 -2.90
CA GLY A 109 15.83 -2.23 -1.71
C GLY A 109 15.36 -0.77 -1.84
N ASP A 110 15.37 -0.23 -3.06
CA ASP A 110 14.89 1.12 -3.39
C ASP A 110 13.36 1.26 -3.27
N LEU A 111 12.61 0.16 -3.23
CA LEU A 111 11.15 0.13 -3.05
C LEU A 111 10.73 -0.22 -1.61
N ILE A 112 11.70 -0.40 -0.69
CA ILE A 112 11.41 -0.49 0.75
C ILE A 112 11.20 0.92 1.28
N PHE A 113 9.94 1.33 1.37
CA PHE A 113 9.54 2.65 1.87
C PHE A 113 9.52 2.72 3.41
N GLU A 114 9.34 3.93 3.94
CA GLU A 114 9.31 4.18 5.40
C GLU A 114 8.15 3.47 6.09
N ARG A 115 6.95 3.50 5.49
CA ARG A 115 5.76 2.84 6.04
C ARG A 115 5.66 1.40 5.60
N TRP A 116 5.51 0.53 6.58
CA TRP A 116 5.19 -0.88 6.41
C TRP A 116 3.70 -1.10 6.70
N SER A 117 3.09 -2.11 6.07
CA SER A 117 1.68 -2.39 6.24
C SER A 117 1.38 -3.87 6.25
N PHE A 118 0.38 -4.27 7.03
CA PHE A 118 -0.18 -5.61 7.09
C PHE A 118 -1.70 -5.50 7.00
N THR A 119 -2.32 -6.27 6.10
CA THR A 119 -3.78 -6.35 5.93
C THR A 119 -4.21 -7.81 6.06
N LEU A 120 -5.13 -8.10 6.98
CA LEU A 120 -5.77 -9.40 7.13
C LEU A 120 -7.06 -9.42 6.32
N TYR A 121 -7.32 -10.45 5.53
CA TYR A 121 -8.51 -10.49 4.68
C TYR A 121 -9.74 -11.10 5.36
N SER A 122 -9.52 -12.06 6.27
CA SER A 122 -10.57 -12.84 6.92
C SER A 122 -11.32 -12.09 8.02
N GLU A 123 -10.64 -11.20 8.75
CA GLU A 123 -11.17 -10.66 10.01
C GLU A 123 -10.53 -9.32 10.45
N ASP A 124 -11.03 -8.77 11.56
CA ASP A 124 -10.48 -7.60 12.25
C ASP A 124 -9.29 -8.02 13.12
N LEU A 125 -8.22 -7.24 13.04
CA LEU A 125 -6.98 -7.42 13.78
C LEU A 125 -7.14 -7.25 15.30
N GLY A 126 -8.18 -6.56 15.78
CA GLY A 126 -8.35 -6.23 17.20
C GLY A 126 -7.15 -5.46 17.77
N SER A 127 -6.54 -5.95 18.85
CA SER A 127 -5.33 -5.32 19.41
C SER A 127 -4.08 -5.85 18.71
N VAL A 128 -3.18 -4.97 18.26
CA VAL A 128 -2.00 -5.34 17.48
C VAL A 128 -0.71 -4.94 18.18
N LYS A 129 0.28 -5.84 18.14
CA LYS A 129 1.66 -5.58 18.52
C LYS A 129 2.60 -5.99 17.37
N ILE A 130 3.49 -5.08 17.01
CA ILE A 130 4.49 -5.32 15.96
C ILE A 130 5.85 -5.50 16.63
N GLN A 131 6.55 -6.56 16.26
CA GLN A 131 7.96 -6.74 16.59
C GLN A 131 8.77 -6.80 15.30
N MET A 132 9.89 -6.11 15.25
CA MET A 132 10.72 -6.05 14.05
C MET A 132 12.19 -6.13 14.39
N LYS A 133 12.95 -6.83 13.53
CA LYS A 133 14.41 -6.83 13.54
C LYS A 133 14.93 -6.42 12.18
N VAL A 134 16.03 -5.68 12.17
CA VAL A 134 16.79 -5.30 10.97
C VAL A 134 18.21 -5.83 11.14
N ASN A 135 18.69 -6.65 10.21
CA ASN A 135 19.99 -7.32 10.28
C ASN A 135 20.20 -8.02 11.63
N GLY A 136 19.17 -8.69 12.12
CA GLY A 136 19.16 -9.41 13.40
C GLY A 136 19.00 -8.54 14.66
N ARG A 137 19.02 -7.21 14.56
CA ARG A 137 18.86 -6.29 15.71
C ARG A 137 17.43 -5.79 15.84
N HIS A 138 16.88 -5.82 17.06
CA HIS A 138 15.56 -5.25 17.31
C HIS A 138 15.53 -3.75 17.02
N VAL A 139 14.44 -3.30 16.38
CA VAL A 139 14.16 -1.88 16.14
C VAL A 139 12.85 -1.49 16.79
N ILE A 140 12.76 -0.24 17.22
CA ILE A 140 11.50 0.35 17.70
C ILE A 140 10.58 0.53 16.50
N VAL A 141 9.30 0.29 16.68
CA VAL A 141 8.26 0.51 15.66
C VAL A 141 7.21 1.46 16.19
N ASN A 142 6.74 2.36 15.34
CA ASN A 142 5.65 3.28 15.64
C ASN A 142 4.44 2.92 14.79
N ILE A 143 3.33 2.50 15.42
CA ILE A 143 2.07 2.28 14.69
C ILE A 143 1.49 3.66 14.35
N CYS A 144 1.50 4.01 13.05
CA CYS A 144 1.08 5.32 12.58
C CYS A 144 -0.40 5.36 12.16
N ALA A 145 -1.00 4.21 11.83
CA ALA A 145 -2.43 4.08 11.56
C ALA A 145 -2.93 2.64 11.76
N LYS A 146 -4.23 2.52 12.07
CA LYS A 146 -4.96 1.24 12.12
C LYS A 146 -6.39 1.44 11.59
N GLU A 147 -6.86 0.46 10.84
CA GLU A 147 -8.26 0.16 10.53
C GLU A 147 -8.57 -1.25 11.05
N ASP A 148 -9.84 -1.68 11.01
CA ASP A 148 -10.30 -2.99 11.46
C ASP A 148 -9.35 -4.11 11.01
N ASN A 149 -9.14 -4.24 9.70
CA ASN A 149 -8.35 -5.34 9.14
C ASN A 149 -6.92 -4.95 8.72
N ARG A 150 -6.44 -3.76 9.09
CA ARG A 150 -5.15 -3.23 8.60
C ARG A 150 -4.39 -2.43 9.62
N VAL A 151 -3.08 -2.65 9.68
CA VAL A 151 -2.15 -1.88 10.51
C VAL A 151 -1.01 -1.33 9.65
N VAL A 152 -0.60 -0.10 9.93
CA VAL A 152 0.53 0.58 9.28
C VAL A 152 1.50 1.05 10.36
N TRP A 153 2.79 0.79 10.16
CA TRP A 153 3.82 1.20 11.10
C TRP A 153 5.07 1.72 10.39
N GLU A 154 5.87 2.48 11.13
CA GLU A 154 7.16 2.99 10.70
C GLU A 154 8.24 2.46 11.66
N PRO A 155 9.16 1.59 11.19
CA PRO A 155 10.31 1.19 11.99
C PRO A 155 11.31 2.34 12.10
N GLN A 156 11.83 2.56 13.31
CA GLN A 156 12.92 3.49 13.60
C GLN A 156 14.23 2.85 13.16
N ILE A 157 14.49 2.93 11.86
CA ILE A 157 15.72 2.44 11.22
C ILE A 157 16.70 3.61 11.15
N MET A 158 17.94 3.38 11.58
CA MET A 158 19.00 4.38 11.42
C MET A 158 19.24 4.66 9.93
N ASP A 159 19.43 5.92 9.54
CA ASP A 159 19.70 6.33 8.16
C ASP A 159 20.92 5.62 7.53
N SER A 160 21.81 5.07 8.35
CA SER A 160 22.98 4.31 7.92
C SER A 160 22.68 2.89 7.42
N VAL A 161 21.45 2.39 7.59
CA VAL A 161 21.07 1.06 7.09
C VAL A 161 20.90 1.13 5.58
N ASN A 162 21.80 0.48 4.85
CA ASN A 162 21.60 0.22 3.43
C ASN A 162 20.42 -0.75 3.26
N LYS A 163 19.34 -0.28 2.62
CA LYS A 163 18.16 -1.13 2.34
C LYS A 163 18.49 -2.26 1.36
N LYS A 164 19.47 -2.08 0.48
CA LYS A 164 20.02 -3.12 -0.39
C LYS A 164 20.93 -4.03 0.44
N GLY A 165 20.64 -5.33 0.44
CA GLY A 165 21.29 -6.35 1.27
C GLY A 165 20.77 -6.45 2.71
N ALA A 166 19.86 -5.56 3.14
CA ALA A 166 19.28 -5.64 4.48
C ALA A 166 18.27 -6.79 4.59
N THR A 167 18.29 -7.45 5.74
CA THR A 167 17.29 -8.44 6.14
C THR A 167 16.38 -7.84 7.20
N TYR A 168 15.09 -8.12 7.07
CA TYR A 168 14.06 -7.68 7.99
C TYR A 168 13.28 -8.90 8.44
N TYR A 169 13.07 -9.02 9.74
CA TYR A 169 12.12 -9.97 10.30
C TYR A 169 10.99 -9.18 10.93
N VAL A 170 9.75 -9.55 10.62
CA VAL A 170 8.55 -8.95 11.17
C VAL A 170 7.70 -10.03 11.81
N LYS A 171 7.23 -9.74 13.03
CA LYS A 171 6.18 -10.48 13.71
C LYS A 171 5.01 -9.55 14.01
N VAL A 172 3.85 -9.89 13.47
CA VAL A 172 2.57 -9.23 13.76
C VAL A 172 1.81 -10.13 14.71
N GLU A 173 1.67 -9.69 15.96
CA GLU A 173 0.84 -10.37 16.96
C GLU A 173 -0.47 -9.62 17.06
N ASN A 174 -1.60 -10.33 17.02
CA ASN A 174 -2.90 -9.72 17.20
C ASN A 174 -3.82 -10.57 18.08
N ILE A 175 -4.81 -9.92 18.70
CA ILE A 175 -5.92 -10.60 19.37
C ILE A 175 -7.13 -10.37 18.48
N SER A 176 -7.62 -11.41 17.80
CA SER A 176 -8.73 -11.25 16.84
C SER A 176 -9.97 -10.72 17.56
N ALA A 177 -10.65 -9.77 16.92
CA ALA A 177 -11.88 -9.22 17.48
C ALA A 177 -13.08 -10.18 17.36
N VAL A 178 -12.92 -11.30 16.63
CA VAL A 178 -14.00 -12.26 16.35
C VAL A 178 -14.02 -13.39 17.38
N ASP A 179 -12.88 -14.00 17.65
CA ASP A 179 -12.75 -15.16 18.56
C ASP A 179 -12.05 -14.81 19.90
N ASN A 180 -11.47 -13.61 20.01
CA ASN A 180 -10.66 -13.17 21.15
C ASN A 180 -9.45 -14.10 21.41
N GLU A 181 -8.97 -14.77 20.37
CA GLU A 181 -7.76 -15.59 20.38
C GLU A 181 -6.55 -14.81 19.88
N ALA A 182 -5.38 -15.22 20.33
CA ALA A 182 -4.12 -14.62 19.93
C ALA A 182 -3.59 -15.31 18.66
N HIS A 183 -3.38 -14.51 17.62
CA HIS A 183 -2.81 -14.95 16.35
C HIS A 183 -1.44 -14.28 16.12
N SER A 184 -0.59 -14.92 15.33
CA SER A 184 0.75 -14.44 15.05
C SER A 184 1.16 -14.73 13.61
N TYR A 185 1.58 -13.69 12.91
CA TYR A 185 2.06 -13.75 11.53
C TYR A 185 3.52 -13.33 11.48
N GLU A 186 4.35 -14.18 10.89
CA GLU A 186 5.80 -13.97 10.81
C GLU A 186 6.27 -14.04 9.36
N TYR A 187 7.09 -13.07 8.96
CA TYR A 187 7.68 -13.06 7.63
C TYR A 187 9.04 -12.36 7.62
N ASN A 188 9.85 -12.72 6.62
CA ASN A 188 11.14 -12.10 6.38
C ASN A 188 11.10 -11.30 5.07
N VAL A 189 11.84 -10.20 5.03
CA VAL A 189 12.07 -9.40 3.82
C VAL A 189 13.57 -9.29 3.60
N ILE A 190 14.01 -9.41 2.36
CA ILE A 190 15.38 -9.27 1.91
C ILE A 190 15.39 -8.18 0.84
N GLY A 191 16.02 -7.05 1.15
CA GLY A 191 16.23 -6.00 0.17
C GLY A 191 17.29 -6.42 -0.82
N ILE A 192 16.98 -6.49 -2.10
CA ILE A 192 17.93 -6.84 -3.17
C ILE A 192 18.40 -5.61 -3.91
N GLU A 193 19.61 -5.70 -4.46
CA GLU A 193 20.10 -4.77 -5.46
C GLU A 193 19.57 -5.19 -6.83
N MET A 194 19.05 -4.24 -7.61
CA MET A 194 18.44 -4.52 -8.91
C MET A 194 19.47 -4.63 -10.04
N ASP A 195 20.76 -4.42 -9.75
CA ASP A 195 21.82 -4.37 -10.76
C ASP A 195 22.28 -5.77 -11.24
N GLU A 196 21.68 -6.86 -10.74
CA GLU A 196 22.03 -8.25 -11.10
C GLU A 196 21.08 -8.92 -12.11
N LEU A 197 20.07 -8.22 -12.64
CA LEU A 197 19.12 -8.78 -13.63
C LEU A 197 19.43 -8.41 -15.10
N ARG A 198 20.68 -8.06 -15.41
CA ARG A 198 21.16 -7.78 -16.76
C ARG A 198 22.14 -8.83 -17.26
#